data_AF-A0A8T0CPP9-F1
#
_entry.id   AF-A0A8T0CPP9-F1
#
_cell.length_a   1.000
_cell.length_b   1.000
_cell.length_c   1.000
_cell.angle_alpha   90.00
_cell.angle_beta   90.00
_cell.angle_gamma   90.00
#
_symmetry.space_group_name_H-M   'P 1'
#
loop_
_entity.id
_entity.type
_entity.pdbx_description
1 polymer ?
#
loop_
_entity_poly.entity_id
_entity_poly.type
_entity_poly.pdbx_seq_one_letter_code
_entity_poly.pdbx_strand_id
1 'polypeptide(L)'
;MDSEMSRRGWVLGLMSALLLAMLNGDGVSADPQVPCYFVFGDSLVDNGNNNVLNSLARSNYRPYGIDFAAGPTGRFSNGKTTVDVIAELLGFDDYIPPYTTVSGDAILKGVNYASAAAGIRPETGEQLGARISFEGQLQNYQSTVSQLVNILGDEGSAANYLSKCIYSVGLGSNDYLNNYFMPQYYSTSNQFTAEQYADALIQQYSQQLRTLYNYGARKVVLIGVGQIGCSPNELALNSDDGTTCVEKINVACQIFNSKVKSLVDQLNTNLPDARFIYIDAYGIFDDLKQRSASLGFSVTNAGCCGVGRNNGQITCLPFQTPCQNRNEYLFWDAYHPTEAANIIIGRRSYSAEAPTDAYPIDIRRLALL
;
A
#
# COMPACT_ATOMS: atom_id res chain seq x y z
N MET A 1 59.68 1.49 33.24
CA MET A 1 58.92 2.47 32.44
C MET A 1 58.73 2.04 30.98
N ASP A 2 59.66 1.26 30.39
CA ASP A 2 59.56 0.86 28.97
C ASP A 2 58.54 -0.24 28.63
N SER A 3 58.19 -1.12 29.58
CA SER A 3 57.25 -2.22 29.31
C SER A 3 55.78 -1.77 29.24
N GLU A 4 55.42 -0.71 29.97
CA GLU A 4 54.07 -0.15 30.02
C GLU A 4 53.72 0.68 28.78
N MET A 5 54.72 1.38 28.25
CA MET A 5 54.60 2.22 27.05
C MET A 5 54.43 1.36 25.78
N SER A 6 55.14 0.23 25.71
CA SER A 6 54.95 -0.78 24.66
C SER A 6 53.53 -1.35 24.68
N ARG A 7 53.05 -1.81 25.84
CA ARG A 7 51.69 -2.39 25.99
C ARG A 7 50.58 -1.42 25.57
N ARG A 8 50.70 -0.13 25.87
CA ARG A 8 49.74 0.91 25.44
C ARG A 8 49.74 1.11 23.92
N GLY A 9 50.90 1.04 23.27
CA GLY A 9 51.01 1.14 21.81
C GLY A 9 50.32 -0.01 21.07
N TRP A 10 50.44 -1.24 21.58
CA TRP A 10 49.77 -2.42 21.01
C TRP A 10 48.24 -2.37 21.17
N VAL A 11 47.74 -1.91 22.32
CA VAL A 11 46.30 -1.78 22.58
C VAL A 11 45.67 -0.65 21.73
N LEU A 12 46.38 0.46 21.56
CA LEU A 12 45.95 1.55 20.68
C LEU A 12 45.93 1.12 19.21
N GLY A 13 46.95 0.37 18.74
CA GLY A 13 47.00 -0.16 17.38
C GLY A 13 45.87 -1.17 17.08
N LEU A 14 45.54 -2.05 18.03
CA LEU A 14 44.42 -2.99 17.90
C LEU A 14 43.05 -2.28 17.87
N MET A 15 42.86 -1.24 18.71
CA MET A 15 41.62 -0.45 18.69
C MET A 15 41.47 0.35 17.39
N SER A 16 42.55 0.92 16.86
CA SER A 16 42.53 1.62 15.56
C SER A 16 42.24 0.66 14.39
N ALA A 17 42.79 -0.55 14.40
CA ALA A 17 42.52 -1.57 13.38
C ALA A 17 41.05 -2.08 13.43
N LEU A 18 40.48 -2.23 14.63
CA LEU A 18 39.06 -2.57 14.81
C LEU A 18 38.13 -1.43 14.36
N LEU A 19 38.48 -0.17 14.64
CA LEU A 19 37.73 0.99 14.16
C LEU A 19 37.80 1.14 12.63
N LEU A 20 38.95 0.88 12.01
CA LEU A 20 39.09 0.87 10.55
C LEU A 20 38.36 -0.31 9.89
N ALA A 21 38.26 -1.47 10.56
CA ALA A 21 37.45 -2.59 10.10
C ALA A 21 35.94 -2.33 10.21
N MET A 22 35.49 -1.52 11.19
CA MET A 22 34.10 -1.06 11.28
C MET A 22 33.75 0.07 10.30
N LEU A 23 34.76 0.83 9.83
CA LEU A 23 34.58 1.87 8.82
C LEU A 23 34.67 1.34 7.37
N ASN A 24 35.25 0.15 7.19
CA ASN A 24 35.32 -0.59 5.92
C ASN A 24 34.41 -1.82 5.90
N GLY A 25 33.34 -1.81 6.69
CA GLY A 25 32.23 -2.72 6.44
C GLY A 25 31.60 -2.30 5.12
N ASP A 26 32.03 -2.93 4.02
CA ASP A 26 31.16 -3.08 2.85
C ASP A 26 29.80 -3.48 3.43
N GLY A 27 28.82 -2.59 3.30
CA GLY A 27 27.49 -2.83 3.83
C GLY A 27 26.97 -4.08 3.16
N VAL A 28 27.08 -5.22 3.84
CA VAL A 28 26.42 -6.45 3.44
C VAL A 28 24.94 -6.17 3.62
N SER A 29 24.32 -5.58 2.60
CA SER A 29 22.87 -5.57 2.47
C SER A 29 22.48 -7.04 2.42
N ALA A 30 21.76 -7.50 3.43
CA ALA A 30 21.25 -8.86 3.42
C ALA A 30 20.29 -8.98 2.24
N ASP A 31 20.38 -10.08 1.47
CA ASP A 31 19.47 -10.33 0.35
C ASP A 31 18.01 -10.19 0.80
N PRO A 32 17.11 -9.67 -0.07
CA PRO A 32 15.69 -9.60 0.23
C PRO A 32 15.12 -10.95 0.69
N GLN A 33 14.18 -10.92 1.63
CA GLN A 33 13.53 -12.12 2.19
C GLN A 33 12.74 -12.93 1.15
N VAL A 34 12.34 -12.28 0.07
CA VAL A 34 11.66 -12.89 -1.08
C VAL A 34 12.27 -12.35 -2.37
N PRO A 35 12.32 -13.14 -3.45
CA PRO A 35 12.99 -12.70 -4.67
C PRO A 35 12.26 -11.56 -5.38
N CYS A 36 10.94 -11.43 -5.19
CA CYS A 36 10.17 -10.37 -5.82
C CYS A 36 8.91 -9.97 -5.05
N TYR A 37 8.48 -8.72 -5.27
CA TYR A 37 7.30 -8.13 -4.65
C TYR A 37 6.43 -7.40 -5.67
N PHE A 38 5.23 -7.92 -5.92
CA PHE A 38 4.25 -7.32 -6.83
C PHE A 38 3.13 -6.62 -6.08
N VAL A 39 2.70 -5.46 -6.57
CA VAL A 39 1.71 -4.61 -5.91
C VAL A 39 0.54 -4.32 -6.84
N PHE A 40 -0.67 -4.52 -6.34
CA PHE A 40 -1.94 -4.22 -7.00
C PHE A 40 -2.75 -3.35 -6.05
N GLY A 41 -3.43 -2.34 -6.59
CA GLY A 41 -4.18 -1.44 -5.73
C GLY A 41 -4.69 -0.18 -6.39
N ASP A 42 -5.03 0.77 -5.53
CA ASP A 42 -5.48 2.10 -5.91
C ASP A 42 -4.45 3.19 -5.55
N SER A 43 -4.90 4.42 -5.35
CA SER A 43 -4.06 5.58 -5.02
C SER A 43 -3.28 5.43 -3.71
N LEU A 44 -3.71 4.56 -2.79
CA LEU A 44 -2.99 4.31 -1.54
C LEU A 44 -1.62 3.68 -1.77
N VAL A 45 -1.41 3.07 -2.94
CA VAL A 45 -0.18 2.36 -3.29
C VAL A 45 0.30 2.64 -4.72
N ASP A 46 -0.37 3.50 -5.49
CA ASP A 46 0.14 3.99 -6.78
C ASP A 46 1.41 4.82 -6.55
N ASN A 47 2.41 4.57 -7.38
CA ASN A 47 3.69 5.25 -7.35
C ASN A 47 4.08 5.92 -8.67
N GLY A 48 3.16 5.98 -9.64
CA GLY A 48 3.35 6.70 -10.90
C GLY A 48 2.60 6.15 -12.12
N ASN A 49 1.78 5.10 -11.98
CA ASN A 49 1.07 4.53 -13.14
C ASN A 49 0.02 5.50 -13.71
N ASN A 50 -0.58 6.35 -12.87
CA ASN A 50 -1.51 7.36 -13.33
C ASN A 50 -0.86 8.55 -14.05
N ASN A 51 0.46 8.70 -14.04
CA ASN A 51 1.15 9.88 -14.57
C ASN A 51 0.96 10.06 -16.08
N VAL A 52 0.81 8.95 -16.80
CA VAL A 52 0.64 8.91 -18.27
C VAL A 52 -0.83 8.84 -18.70
N LEU A 53 -1.76 8.78 -17.75
CA LEU A 53 -3.19 8.68 -18.02
C LEU A 53 -3.83 10.06 -18.08
N ASN A 54 -4.83 10.22 -18.95
CA ASN A 54 -5.69 11.40 -18.93
C ASN A 54 -6.69 11.30 -17.77
N SER A 55 -6.22 11.62 -16.57
CA SER A 55 -6.93 11.43 -15.31
C SER A 55 -6.86 12.68 -14.43
N LEU A 56 -7.93 12.94 -13.68
CA LEU A 56 -7.93 13.88 -12.56
C LEU A 56 -7.24 13.27 -11.33
N ALA A 57 -7.17 11.95 -11.23
CA ALA A 57 -6.48 11.23 -10.17
C ALA A 57 -4.97 11.13 -10.48
N ARG A 58 -4.27 12.25 -10.31
CA ARG A 58 -2.80 12.35 -10.46
C ARG A 58 -2.19 13.09 -9.27
N SER A 59 -0.95 12.74 -8.93
CA SER A 59 -0.18 13.32 -7.82
C SER A 59 1.30 13.51 -8.18
N ASN A 60 1.65 13.53 -9.47
CA ASN A 60 3.00 13.83 -9.97
C ASN A 60 3.29 15.34 -10.04
N TYR A 61 2.91 16.07 -9.00
CA TYR A 61 3.17 17.50 -8.86
C TYR A 61 3.35 17.88 -7.39
N ARG A 62 4.08 18.97 -7.13
CA ARG A 62 4.26 19.48 -5.77
C ARG A 62 2.92 19.98 -5.20
N PRO A 63 2.66 19.81 -3.88
CA PRO A 63 3.61 19.34 -2.86
C PRO A 63 3.61 17.82 -2.60
N TYR A 64 2.95 16.99 -3.41
CA TYR A 64 3.12 15.53 -3.27
C TYR A 64 4.60 15.14 -3.42
N GLY A 65 5.03 14.14 -2.65
CA GLY A 65 6.43 13.71 -2.62
C GLY A 65 7.43 14.74 -2.07
N ILE A 66 6.97 15.78 -1.34
CA ILE A 66 7.86 16.80 -0.75
C ILE A 66 8.91 16.23 0.21
N ASP A 67 8.59 15.12 0.89
CA ASP A 67 9.50 14.40 1.80
C ASP A 67 10.15 13.18 1.13
N PHE A 68 9.73 12.85 -0.09
CA PHE A 68 10.32 11.76 -0.86
C PHE A 68 11.57 12.24 -1.58
N ALA A 69 12.68 11.49 -1.49
CA ALA A 69 13.96 11.91 -2.06
C ALA A 69 13.90 12.18 -3.58
N ALA A 70 13.08 11.41 -4.31
CA ALA A 70 12.88 11.58 -5.75
C ALA A 70 11.83 12.67 -6.11
N GLY A 71 11.22 13.32 -5.12
CA GLY A 71 10.17 14.31 -5.32
C GLY A 71 8.81 13.70 -5.74
N PRO A 72 7.99 14.43 -6.52
CA PRO A 72 6.63 14.02 -6.87
C PRO A 72 6.62 12.88 -7.90
N THR A 73 6.67 11.63 -7.45
CA THR A 73 6.66 10.46 -8.35
C THR A 73 5.28 10.07 -8.84
N GLY A 74 4.20 10.57 -8.22
CA GLY A 74 2.84 10.04 -8.38
C GLY A 74 2.35 9.22 -7.19
N ARG A 75 3.07 9.24 -6.07
CA ARG A 75 2.56 8.77 -4.77
C ARG A 75 1.60 9.79 -4.20
N PHE A 76 0.42 9.35 -3.77
CA PHE A 76 -0.59 10.18 -3.13
C PHE A 76 -0.26 10.43 -1.65
N SER A 77 0.95 10.87 -1.37
CA SER A 77 1.42 11.20 -0.03
C SER A 77 2.51 12.29 -0.10
N ASN A 78 2.94 12.80 1.06
CA ASN A 78 4.15 13.60 1.14
C ASN A 78 5.43 12.79 0.93
N GLY A 79 5.40 11.48 1.17
CA GLY A 79 6.57 10.60 1.11
C GLY A 79 6.21 9.18 0.68
N LYS A 80 6.72 8.19 1.44
CA LYS A 80 6.44 6.76 1.23
C LYS A 80 4.96 6.40 1.41
N THR A 81 4.54 5.41 0.64
CA THR A 81 3.30 4.65 0.83
C THR A 81 3.54 3.42 1.71
N THR A 82 2.47 2.76 2.15
CA THR A 82 2.56 1.52 2.95
C THR A 82 3.39 0.43 2.25
N VAL A 83 3.29 0.28 0.93
CA VAL A 83 4.03 -0.76 0.18
C VAL A 83 5.51 -0.43 0.02
N ASP A 84 5.88 0.85 0.03
CA ASP A 84 7.28 1.25 0.05
C ASP A 84 7.94 0.83 1.37
N VAL A 85 7.24 1.01 2.49
CA VAL A 85 7.69 0.60 3.82
C VAL A 85 7.78 -0.92 3.91
N ILE A 86 6.82 -1.66 3.33
CA ILE A 86 6.87 -3.13 3.26
C ILE A 86 8.05 -3.59 2.42
N ALA A 87 8.33 -2.96 1.27
CA ALA A 87 9.49 -3.30 0.43
C ALA A 87 10.81 -3.14 1.19
N GLU A 88 10.98 -2.03 1.92
CA GLU A 88 12.15 -1.83 2.79
C GLU A 88 12.28 -2.91 3.87
N LEU A 89 11.17 -3.26 4.52
CA LEU A 89 11.15 -4.29 5.58
C LEU A 89 11.37 -5.71 5.05
N LEU A 90 11.04 -5.95 3.77
CA LEU A 90 11.37 -7.19 3.06
C LEU A 90 12.85 -7.23 2.64
N GLY A 91 13.58 -6.12 2.70
CA GLY A 91 15.01 -6.04 2.40
C GLY A 91 15.34 -5.64 0.97
N PHE A 92 14.42 -5.06 0.21
CA PHE A 92 14.72 -4.52 -1.12
C PHE A 92 15.54 -3.22 -1.00
N ASP A 93 16.64 -3.12 -1.77
CA ASP A 93 17.48 -1.90 -1.80
C ASP A 93 16.78 -0.71 -2.46
N ASP A 94 15.87 -0.98 -3.40
CA ASP A 94 15.11 0.01 -4.16
C ASP A 94 13.60 -0.20 -3.97
N TYR A 95 12.81 0.86 -4.14
CA TYR A 95 11.35 0.76 -4.19
C TYR A 95 10.89 0.03 -5.45
N ILE A 96 9.78 -0.71 -5.34
CA ILE A 96 9.18 -1.41 -6.47
C ILE A 96 8.72 -0.40 -7.54
N PRO A 97 9.17 -0.49 -8.80
CA PRO A 97 8.88 0.51 -9.82
C PRO A 97 7.44 0.41 -10.38
N PRO A 98 6.87 1.51 -10.91
CA PRO A 98 5.59 1.44 -11.61
C PRO A 98 5.71 0.66 -12.92
N TYR A 99 4.64 -0.05 -13.28
CA TYR A 99 4.53 -0.79 -14.55
C TYR A 99 4.81 0.08 -15.78
N THR A 100 4.42 1.35 -15.74
CA THR A 100 4.59 2.28 -16.86
C THR A 100 6.04 2.63 -17.19
N THR A 101 7.00 2.38 -16.29
CA THR A 101 8.41 2.74 -16.49
C THR A 101 9.38 1.56 -16.35
N VAL A 102 8.95 0.43 -15.79
CA VAL A 102 9.80 -0.74 -15.60
C VAL A 102 9.96 -1.53 -16.90
N SER A 103 11.14 -2.11 -17.13
CA SER A 103 11.41 -3.01 -18.26
C SER A 103 12.63 -3.89 -18.00
N GLY A 104 12.82 -4.93 -18.82
CA GLY A 104 13.98 -5.81 -18.75
C GLY A 104 14.09 -6.53 -17.40
N ASP A 105 15.32 -6.82 -16.97
CA ASP A 105 15.59 -7.60 -15.75
C ASP A 105 15.08 -6.94 -14.46
N ALA A 106 14.78 -5.62 -14.48
CA ALA A 106 14.20 -4.94 -13.32
C ALA A 106 12.85 -5.54 -12.90
N ILE A 107 12.09 -6.14 -13.84
CA ILE A 107 10.81 -6.80 -13.52
C ILE A 107 11.00 -8.01 -12.60
N LEU A 108 12.19 -8.61 -12.55
CA LEU A 108 12.48 -9.75 -11.67
C LEU A 108 12.34 -9.37 -10.20
N LYS A 109 12.62 -8.12 -9.81
CA LYS A 109 12.47 -7.66 -8.42
C LYS A 109 11.01 -7.37 -8.04
N GLY A 110 10.12 -7.28 -9.04
CA GLY A 110 8.70 -6.98 -8.85
C GLY A 110 8.27 -5.70 -9.54
N VAL A 111 6.96 -5.48 -9.57
CA VAL A 111 6.32 -4.37 -10.29
C VAL A 111 5.09 -3.90 -9.53
N ASN A 112 4.89 -2.58 -9.50
CA ASN A 112 3.69 -1.96 -8.97
C ASN A 112 2.71 -1.63 -10.12
N TYR A 113 1.56 -2.28 -10.09
CA TYR A 113 0.47 -2.13 -11.07
C TYR A 113 -0.66 -1.23 -10.58
N ALA A 114 -0.60 -0.73 -9.35
CA ALA A 114 -1.67 0.05 -8.75
C ALA A 114 -1.97 1.32 -9.55
N SER A 115 -3.24 1.73 -9.56
CA SER A 115 -3.70 2.88 -10.32
C SER A 115 -4.72 3.65 -9.52
N ALA A 116 -4.48 4.94 -9.32
CA ALA A 116 -5.42 5.79 -8.61
C ALA A 116 -6.82 5.80 -9.25
N ALA A 117 -7.84 5.91 -8.39
CA ALA A 117 -9.26 5.74 -8.70
C ALA A 117 -9.71 4.31 -9.07
N ALA A 118 -8.81 3.33 -9.17
CA ALA A 118 -9.20 1.95 -9.48
C ALA A 118 -10.05 1.32 -8.36
N GLY A 119 -11.06 0.56 -8.77
CA GLY A 119 -11.80 -0.36 -7.91
C GLY A 119 -11.71 -1.80 -8.39
N ILE A 120 -12.38 -2.67 -7.64
CA ILE A 120 -12.61 -4.08 -8.01
C ILE A 120 -13.46 -4.14 -9.28
N ARG A 121 -14.50 -3.31 -9.34
CA ARG A 121 -15.38 -3.21 -10.51
C ARG A 121 -14.78 -2.28 -11.57
N PRO A 122 -14.89 -2.61 -12.87
CA PRO A 122 -14.32 -1.78 -13.92
C PRO A 122 -14.82 -0.34 -13.90
N GLU A 123 -16.13 -0.11 -13.75
CA GLU A 123 -16.74 1.22 -13.83
C GLU A 123 -16.37 2.16 -12.66
N THR A 124 -15.85 1.62 -11.56
CA THR A 124 -15.41 2.41 -10.41
C THR A 124 -14.36 3.43 -10.84
N GLY A 125 -14.54 4.69 -10.42
CA GLY A 125 -13.56 5.77 -10.66
C GLY A 125 -13.58 6.40 -12.06
N GLU A 126 -14.49 5.99 -12.96
CA GLU A 126 -14.60 6.55 -14.32
C GLU A 126 -14.90 8.05 -14.39
N GLN A 127 -15.63 8.60 -13.43
CA GLN A 127 -15.88 10.03 -13.29
C GLN A 127 -14.60 10.87 -13.10
N LEU A 128 -13.50 10.24 -12.68
CA LEU A 128 -12.18 10.88 -12.54
C LEU A 128 -11.33 10.77 -13.82
N GLY A 129 -11.83 10.13 -14.88
CA GLY A 129 -11.14 9.96 -16.16
C GLY A 129 -10.47 8.59 -16.30
N ALA A 130 -9.35 8.54 -17.03
CA ALA A 130 -8.65 7.29 -17.29
C ALA A 130 -8.04 6.71 -16.01
N ARG A 131 -8.19 5.39 -15.85
CA ARG A 131 -7.66 4.58 -14.74
C ARG A 131 -7.47 3.14 -15.21
N ILE A 132 -6.54 2.43 -14.60
CA ILE A 132 -6.32 1.00 -14.83
C ILE A 132 -7.11 0.24 -13.75
N SER A 133 -8.29 -0.26 -14.11
CA SER A 133 -9.11 -1.10 -13.22
C SER A 133 -8.35 -2.35 -12.76
N PHE A 134 -8.81 -3.04 -11.71
CA PHE A 134 -8.09 -4.23 -11.25
C PHE A 134 -7.92 -5.28 -12.37
N GLU A 135 -8.91 -5.44 -13.25
CA GLU A 135 -8.77 -6.29 -14.44
C GLU A 135 -7.62 -5.84 -15.36
N GLY A 136 -7.47 -4.54 -15.61
CA GLY A 136 -6.34 -4.00 -16.38
C GLY A 136 -4.99 -4.22 -15.66
N GLN A 137 -4.97 -4.13 -14.33
CA GLN A 137 -3.75 -4.43 -13.55
C GLN A 137 -3.35 -5.90 -13.69
N LEU A 138 -4.33 -6.81 -13.71
CA LEU A 138 -4.08 -8.23 -13.98
C LEU A 138 -3.55 -8.46 -15.40
N GLN A 139 -4.07 -7.76 -16.42
CA GLN A 139 -3.56 -7.85 -17.80
C GLN A 139 -2.10 -7.37 -17.90
N ASN A 140 -1.75 -6.30 -17.20
CA ASN A 140 -0.37 -5.83 -17.09
C ASN A 140 0.54 -6.86 -16.40
N TYR A 141 0.05 -7.51 -15.34
CA TYR A 141 0.77 -8.60 -14.68
C TYR A 141 0.95 -9.81 -15.60
N GLN A 142 -0.08 -10.23 -16.34
CA GLN A 142 0.02 -11.33 -17.32
C GLN A 142 1.09 -11.04 -18.37
N SER A 143 1.15 -9.80 -18.86
CA SER A 143 2.20 -9.34 -19.79
C SER A 143 3.59 -9.41 -19.16
N THR A 144 3.70 -9.14 -17.85
CA THR A 144 4.95 -9.28 -17.10
C THR A 144 5.34 -10.74 -16.91
N VAL A 145 4.40 -11.63 -16.63
CA VAL A 145 4.64 -13.07 -16.54
C VAL A 145 5.17 -13.61 -17.87
N SER A 146 4.61 -13.20 -19.01
CA SER A 146 5.14 -13.59 -20.32
C SER A 146 6.59 -13.14 -20.54
N GLN A 147 6.96 -11.95 -20.04
CA GLN A 147 8.35 -11.48 -20.09
C GLN A 147 9.25 -12.30 -19.15
N LEU A 148 8.78 -12.64 -17.95
CA LEU A 148 9.51 -13.48 -17.01
C LEU A 148 9.76 -14.88 -17.54
N VAL A 149 8.81 -15.47 -18.28
CA VAL A 149 9.01 -16.75 -18.98
C VAL A 149 10.19 -16.65 -19.96
N ASN A 150 10.29 -15.55 -20.72
CA ASN A 150 11.40 -15.35 -21.65
C ASN A 150 12.74 -15.15 -20.94
N ILE A 151 12.75 -14.39 -19.82
CA ILE A 151 13.96 -14.10 -19.05
C ILE A 151 14.47 -15.36 -18.32
N LEU A 152 13.57 -16.14 -17.74
CA LEU A 152 13.89 -17.32 -16.94
C LEU A 152 14.00 -18.61 -17.79
N GLY A 153 13.65 -18.54 -19.07
CA GLY A 153 13.87 -19.57 -20.08
C GLY A 153 12.66 -20.47 -20.36
N ASP A 154 11.79 -20.71 -19.36
CA ASP A 154 10.61 -21.54 -19.51
C ASP A 154 9.51 -21.25 -18.47
N GLU A 155 8.30 -21.76 -18.74
CA GLU A 155 7.12 -21.57 -17.88
C GLU A 155 7.28 -22.20 -16.49
N GLY A 156 7.97 -23.34 -16.37
CA GLY A 156 8.20 -24.01 -15.10
C GLY A 156 9.16 -23.23 -14.21
N SER A 157 10.25 -22.71 -14.79
CA SER A 157 11.19 -21.81 -14.12
C SER A 157 10.52 -20.52 -13.64
N ALA A 158 9.69 -19.91 -14.50
CA ALA A 158 8.91 -18.73 -14.13
C ALA A 158 7.89 -19.02 -13.02
N ALA A 159 7.14 -20.13 -13.11
CA ALA A 159 6.17 -20.51 -12.08
C ALA A 159 6.85 -20.78 -10.72
N ASN A 160 8.01 -21.45 -10.71
CA ASN A 160 8.80 -21.69 -9.50
C ASN A 160 9.42 -20.41 -8.91
N TYR A 161 9.74 -19.43 -9.76
CA TYR A 161 10.20 -18.12 -9.30
C TYR A 161 9.06 -17.33 -8.67
N LEU A 162 7.94 -17.20 -9.40
CA LEU A 162 6.75 -16.44 -9.01
C LEU A 162 6.08 -16.98 -7.73
N SER A 163 6.16 -18.28 -7.48
CA SER A 163 5.60 -18.92 -6.28
C SER A 163 6.28 -18.48 -4.97
N LYS A 164 7.52 -17.97 -5.06
CA LYS A 164 8.31 -17.51 -3.90
C LYS A 164 8.08 -16.04 -3.57
N CYS A 165 7.51 -15.29 -4.51
CA CYS A 165 7.28 -13.86 -4.41
C CYS A 165 6.04 -13.52 -3.57
N ILE A 166 5.99 -12.28 -3.09
CA ILE A 166 4.83 -11.72 -2.39
C ILE A 166 4.01 -10.84 -3.32
N TYR A 167 2.69 -10.85 -3.14
CA TYR A 167 1.73 -10.08 -3.90
C TYR A 167 0.85 -9.30 -2.93
N SER A 168 0.89 -7.97 -2.93
CA SER A 168 -0.07 -7.15 -2.16
C SER A 168 -1.21 -6.70 -3.04
N VAL A 169 -2.44 -6.84 -2.55
CA VAL A 169 -3.67 -6.44 -3.26
C VAL A 169 -4.53 -5.61 -2.31
N GLY A 170 -4.64 -4.31 -2.57
CA GLY A 170 -5.44 -3.37 -1.76
C GLY A 170 -6.43 -2.60 -2.63
N LEU A 171 -7.67 -3.08 -2.69
CA LEU A 171 -8.77 -2.54 -3.51
C LEU A 171 -10.09 -2.62 -2.73
N GLY A 172 -11.06 -1.80 -3.13
CA GLY A 172 -12.39 -1.71 -2.50
C GLY A 172 -12.71 -0.30 -2.01
N SER A 173 -11.69 0.52 -1.70
CA SER A 173 -11.92 1.88 -1.20
C SER A 173 -12.70 2.73 -2.20
N ASN A 174 -12.29 2.71 -3.47
CA ASN A 174 -12.98 3.44 -4.53
C ASN A 174 -14.35 2.85 -4.88
N ASP A 175 -14.58 1.55 -4.66
CA ASP A 175 -15.90 0.95 -4.90
C ASP A 175 -16.95 1.53 -3.94
N TYR A 176 -16.53 1.97 -2.75
CA TYR A 176 -17.39 2.74 -1.84
C TYR A 176 -17.32 4.24 -2.11
N LEU A 177 -16.12 4.83 -2.10
CA LEU A 177 -15.90 6.27 -2.18
C LEU A 177 -16.26 6.86 -3.55
N ASN A 178 -15.83 6.20 -4.62
CA ASN A 178 -15.87 6.65 -6.00
C ASN A 178 -16.85 5.81 -6.85
N ASN A 179 -17.85 5.19 -6.20
CA ASN A 179 -18.94 4.46 -6.84
C ASN A 179 -20.20 4.38 -5.95
N TYR A 180 -20.24 3.50 -4.93
CA TYR A 180 -21.46 3.22 -4.17
C TYR A 180 -22.06 4.46 -3.48
N PHE A 181 -21.23 5.32 -2.89
CA PHE A 181 -21.69 6.55 -2.22
C PHE A 181 -21.71 7.78 -3.15
N MET A 182 -21.70 7.59 -4.47
CA MET A 182 -21.82 8.65 -5.48
C MET A 182 -23.06 8.47 -6.39
N PRO A 183 -24.28 8.59 -5.85
CA PRO A 183 -25.52 8.35 -6.60
C PRO A 183 -25.77 9.30 -7.78
N GLN A 184 -25.04 10.42 -7.84
CA GLN A 184 -25.08 11.37 -8.95
C GLN A 184 -24.30 10.91 -10.20
N TYR A 185 -23.36 9.96 -10.04
CA TYR A 185 -22.58 9.38 -11.13
C TYR A 185 -22.93 7.91 -11.37
N TYR A 186 -23.36 7.19 -10.32
CA TYR A 186 -23.56 5.74 -10.36
C TYR A 186 -24.92 5.34 -9.83
N SER A 187 -25.55 4.33 -10.46
CA SER A 187 -26.82 3.77 -9.98
C SER A 187 -26.66 2.72 -8.89
N THR A 188 -25.43 2.42 -8.46
CA THR A 188 -25.09 1.28 -7.62
C THR A 188 -25.87 1.24 -6.30
N SER A 189 -25.93 2.35 -5.56
CA SER A 189 -26.69 2.40 -4.29
C SER A 189 -28.20 2.26 -4.47
N ASN A 190 -28.72 2.48 -5.68
CA ASN A 190 -30.13 2.28 -6.01
C ASN A 190 -30.42 0.81 -6.38
N GLN A 191 -29.39 0.05 -6.75
CA GLN A 191 -29.49 -1.35 -7.18
C GLN A 191 -29.14 -2.33 -6.05
N PHE A 192 -28.27 -1.94 -5.13
CA PHE A 192 -27.74 -2.81 -4.08
C PHE A 192 -27.86 -2.18 -2.70
N THR A 193 -28.26 -2.97 -1.71
CA THR A 193 -27.91 -2.67 -0.31
C THR A 193 -26.39 -2.80 -0.10
N ALA A 194 -25.87 -2.27 1.00
CA ALA A 194 -24.43 -2.37 1.30
C ALA A 194 -23.96 -3.82 1.36
N GLU A 195 -24.78 -4.72 1.92
CA GLU A 195 -24.54 -6.16 1.99
C GLU A 195 -24.47 -6.79 0.59
N GLN A 196 -25.48 -6.52 -0.26
CA GLN A 196 -25.54 -7.07 -1.62
C GLN A 196 -24.41 -6.54 -2.50
N TYR A 197 -23.99 -5.29 -2.29
CA TYR A 197 -22.87 -4.72 -3.01
C TYR A 197 -21.56 -5.37 -2.58
N ALA A 198 -21.36 -5.56 -1.27
CA ALA A 198 -20.19 -6.29 -0.75
C ALA A 198 -20.14 -7.73 -1.29
N ASP A 199 -21.28 -8.43 -1.39
CA ASP A 199 -21.35 -9.76 -2.02
C ASP A 199 -20.91 -9.73 -3.50
N ALA A 200 -21.40 -8.74 -4.26
CA ALA A 200 -21.03 -8.57 -5.66
C ALA A 200 -19.53 -8.27 -5.83
N LEU A 201 -18.97 -7.40 -4.97
CA LEU A 201 -17.54 -7.11 -4.96
C LEU A 201 -16.73 -8.36 -4.65
N ILE A 202 -17.10 -9.14 -3.64
CA ILE A 202 -16.38 -10.35 -3.23
C ILE A 202 -16.44 -11.43 -4.30
N GLN A 203 -17.56 -11.58 -4.99
CA GLN A 203 -17.68 -12.50 -6.12
C GLN A 203 -16.69 -12.16 -7.23
N GLN A 204 -16.61 -10.89 -7.62
CA GLN A 204 -15.67 -10.44 -8.65
C GLN A 204 -14.22 -10.52 -8.17
N TYR A 205 -13.95 -10.09 -6.94
CA TYR A 205 -12.62 -10.09 -6.34
C TYR A 205 -12.06 -11.51 -6.23
N SER A 206 -12.90 -12.49 -5.86
CA SER A 206 -12.53 -13.92 -5.85
C SER A 206 -12.07 -14.41 -7.22
N GLN A 207 -12.74 -14.02 -8.31
CA GLN A 207 -12.34 -14.42 -9.67
C GLN A 207 -11.00 -13.79 -10.07
N GLN A 208 -10.82 -12.50 -9.77
CA GLN A 208 -9.59 -11.77 -10.05
C GLN A 208 -8.39 -12.32 -9.26
N LEU A 209 -8.58 -12.68 -7.99
CA LEU A 209 -7.54 -13.32 -7.18
C LEU A 209 -7.20 -14.74 -7.67
N ARG A 210 -8.18 -15.49 -8.20
CA ARG A 210 -7.91 -16.76 -8.88
C ARG A 210 -7.11 -16.57 -10.18
N THR A 211 -7.30 -15.46 -10.89
CA THR A 211 -6.43 -15.11 -12.02
C THR A 211 -4.98 -14.92 -11.57
N LEU A 212 -4.71 -14.19 -10.48
CA LEU A 212 -3.34 -14.09 -9.94
C LEU A 212 -2.75 -15.46 -9.61
N TYR A 213 -3.51 -16.31 -8.93
CA TYR A 213 -3.09 -17.68 -8.60
C TYR A 213 -2.75 -18.50 -9.85
N ASN A 214 -3.59 -18.43 -10.89
CA ASN A 214 -3.37 -19.14 -12.16
C ASN A 214 -2.10 -18.66 -12.88
N TYR A 215 -1.63 -17.44 -12.58
CA TYR A 215 -0.41 -16.85 -13.12
C TYR A 215 0.75 -16.86 -12.09
N GLY A 216 0.80 -17.89 -11.26
CA GLY A 216 1.97 -18.21 -10.42
C GLY A 216 1.97 -17.60 -9.01
N ALA A 217 1.01 -16.74 -8.66
CA ALA A 217 0.96 -16.17 -7.32
C ALA A 217 0.65 -17.25 -6.26
N ARG A 218 1.46 -17.31 -5.20
CA ARG A 218 1.23 -18.21 -4.07
C ARG A 218 1.22 -17.51 -2.71
N LYS A 219 1.95 -16.42 -2.50
CA LYS A 219 1.94 -15.66 -1.23
C LYS A 219 1.23 -14.32 -1.42
N VAL A 220 -0.07 -14.26 -1.10
CA VAL A 220 -0.92 -13.10 -1.41
C VAL A 220 -1.38 -12.40 -0.13
N VAL A 221 -1.23 -11.09 -0.10
CA VAL A 221 -1.58 -10.21 1.02
C VAL A 221 -2.78 -9.37 0.58
N LEU A 222 -3.96 -9.66 1.10
CA LEU A 222 -5.16 -8.85 0.91
C LEU A 222 -5.20 -7.75 1.97
N ILE A 223 -5.28 -6.50 1.56
CA ILE A 223 -5.36 -5.36 2.47
C ILE A 223 -6.82 -4.93 2.56
N GLY A 224 -7.36 -4.90 3.79
CA GLY A 224 -8.71 -4.41 4.04
C GLY A 224 -8.87 -2.92 3.73
N VAL A 225 -10.12 -2.50 3.52
CA VAL A 225 -10.47 -1.09 3.33
C VAL A 225 -10.35 -0.35 4.66
N GLY A 226 -9.72 0.83 4.65
CA GLY A 226 -9.60 1.69 5.84
C GLY A 226 -10.92 2.35 6.26
N GLN A 227 -10.88 3.19 7.28
CA GLN A 227 -12.06 3.93 7.76
C GLN A 227 -12.42 5.10 6.82
N ILE A 228 -13.05 4.83 5.68
CA ILE A 228 -13.37 5.86 4.67
C ILE A 228 -14.23 6.99 5.26
N GLY A 229 -15.21 6.67 6.11
CA GLY A 229 -16.08 7.65 6.76
C GLY A 229 -15.35 8.60 7.71
N CYS A 230 -14.08 8.31 8.01
CA CYS A 230 -13.20 9.15 8.80
C CYS A 230 -12.21 9.98 7.95
N SER A 231 -12.22 9.84 6.63
CA SER A 231 -11.38 10.65 5.74
C SER A 231 -11.77 12.13 5.83
N PRO A 232 -10.82 13.07 5.67
CA PRO A 232 -11.13 14.50 5.72
C PRO A 232 -12.23 14.91 4.74
N ASN A 233 -12.33 14.27 3.57
CA ASN A 233 -13.41 14.52 2.62
C ASN A 233 -14.79 14.15 3.18
N GLU A 234 -14.93 12.94 3.71
CA GLU A 234 -16.20 12.47 4.27
C GLU A 234 -16.59 13.29 5.51
N LEU A 235 -15.61 13.66 6.34
CA LEU A 235 -15.84 14.56 7.47
C LEU A 235 -16.30 15.95 7.01
N ALA A 236 -15.71 16.50 5.94
CA ALA A 236 -16.07 17.80 5.43
C ALA A 236 -17.51 17.82 4.86
N LEU A 237 -17.88 16.77 4.13
CA LEU A 237 -19.14 16.71 3.37
C LEU A 237 -20.31 16.17 4.17
N ASN A 238 -20.08 15.18 5.03
CA ASN A 238 -21.13 14.33 5.59
C ASN A 238 -21.13 14.27 7.13
N SER A 239 -20.16 14.90 7.80
CA SER A 239 -20.13 15.00 9.28
C SER A 239 -20.60 16.38 9.76
N ASP A 240 -21.48 16.41 10.75
CA ASP A 240 -22.02 17.66 11.29
C ASP A 240 -20.95 18.48 12.03
N ASP A 241 -20.07 17.82 12.77
CA ASP A 241 -19.00 18.45 13.57
C ASP A 241 -17.62 18.40 12.90
N GLY A 242 -17.48 17.68 11.78
CA GLY A 242 -16.22 17.54 11.05
C GLY A 242 -15.19 16.68 11.79
N THR A 243 -15.63 15.87 12.76
CA THR A 243 -14.75 15.01 13.58
C THR A 243 -15.34 13.62 13.76
N THR A 244 -16.64 13.53 13.98
CA THR A 244 -17.39 12.27 14.09
C THR A 244 -17.44 11.61 12.72
N CYS A 245 -16.94 10.37 12.64
CA CYS A 245 -16.91 9.63 11.38
C CYS A 245 -18.31 9.30 10.87
N VAL A 246 -18.43 9.21 9.56
CA VAL A 246 -19.69 8.88 8.87
C VAL A 246 -19.95 7.38 8.97
N GLU A 247 -20.72 6.98 9.99
CA GLU A 247 -20.89 5.57 10.35
C GLU A 247 -21.49 4.71 9.24
N LYS A 248 -22.42 5.27 8.45
CA LYS A 248 -23.02 4.57 7.30
C LYS A 248 -21.96 4.06 6.31
N ILE A 249 -20.89 4.82 6.11
CA ILE A 249 -19.79 4.45 5.20
C ILE A 249 -18.91 3.40 5.87
N ASN A 250 -18.55 3.60 7.14
CA ASN A 250 -17.71 2.66 7.88
C ASN A 250 -18.35 1.28 8.03
N VAL A 251 -19.66 1.20 8.31
CA VAL A 251 -20.42 -0.06 8.35
C VAL A 251 -20.31 -0.81 7.01
N ALA A 252 -20.45 -0.12 5.89
CA ALA A 252 -20.31 -0.75 4.56
C ALA A 252 -18.89 -1.29 4.34
N CYS A 253 -17.86 -0.54 4.76
CA CYS A 253 -16.47 -0.99 4.69
C CYS A 253 -16.21 -2.22 5.57
N GLN A 254 -16.77 -2.24 6.79
CA GLN A 254 -16.62 -3.38 7.71
C GLN A 254 -17.30 -4.64 7.22
N ILE A 255 -18.49 -4.53 6.59
CA ILE A 255 -19.16 -5.65 5.93
C ILE A 255 -18.24 -6.24 4.85
N PHE A 256 -17.68 -5.40 3.98
CA PHE A 256 -16.74 -5.84 2.95
C PHE A 256 -15.51 -6.51 3.55
N ASN A 257 -14.85 -5.88 4.50
CA ASN A 257 -13.64 -6.40 5.15
C ASN A 257 -13.88 -7.77 5.82
N SER A 258 -15.02 -7.94 6.49
CA SER A 258 -15.42 -9.23 7.07
C SER A 258 -15.49 -10.32 5.99
N LYS A 259 -16.08 -10.01 4.83
CA LYS A 259 -16.17 -10.96 3.71
C LYS A 259 -14.82 -11.18 3.03
N VAL A 260 -13.92 -10.19 2.95
CA VAL A 260 -12.54 -10.38 2.46
C VAL A 260 -11.80 -11.36 3.39
N LYS A 261 -11.96 -11.22 4.70
CA LYS A 261 -11.36 -12.15 5.66
C LYS A 261 -11.91 -13.57 5.49
N SER A 262 -13.21 -13.75 5.29
CA SER A 262 -13.78 -15.07 4.95
C SER A 262 -13.30 -15.59 3.59
N LEU A 263 -13.07 -14.71 2.61
CA LEU A 263 -12.54 -15.09 1.31
C LEU A 263 -11.11 -15.64 1.43
N VAL A 264 -10.28 -15.14 2.36
CA VAL A 264 -8.95 -15.71 2.66
C VAL A 264 -9.06 -17.19 3.02
N ASP A 265 -9.99 -17.57 3.90
CA ASP A 265 -10.20 -18.96 4.29
C ASP A 265 -10.63 -19.83 3.10
N GLN A 266 -11.56 -19.31 2.30
CA GLN A 266 -12.03 -19.99 1.10
C GLN A 266 -10.90 -20.20 0.08
N LEU A 267 -10.06 -19.20 -0.16
CA LEU A 267 -8.95 -19.30 -1.11
C LEU A 267 -7.88 -20.26 -0.59
N ASN A 268 -7.49 -20.18 0.68
CA ASN A 268 -6.52 -21.09 1.30
C ASN A 268 -7.00 -22.55 1.31
N THR A 269 -8.30 -22.78 1.43
CA THR A 269 -8.89 -24.13 1.38
C THR A 269 -8.90 -24.69 -0.04
N ASN A 270 -9.18 -23.84 -1.04
CA ASN A 270 -9.48 -24.29 -2.41
C ASN A 270 -8.31 -24.14 -3.39
N LEU A 271 -7.23 -23.44 -3.02
CA LEU A 271 -6.09 -23.19 -3.88
C LEU A 271 -4.83 -23.84 -3.28
N PRO A 272 -4.45 -25.04 -3.75
CA PRO A 272 -3.26 -25.74 -3.27
C PRO A 272 -2.01 -24.87 -3.33
N ASP A 273 -1.14 -25.04 -2.33
CA ASP A 273 0.14 -24.32 -2.18
C ASP A 273 0.04 -22.80 -2.04
N ALA A 274 -1.16 -22.22 -2.12
CA ALA A 274 -1.37 -20.81 -1.89
C ALA A 274 -1.49 -20.50 -0.38
N ARG A 275 -1.07 -19.28 -0.04
CA ARG A 275 -1.11 -18.68 1.28
C ARG A 275 -1.59 -17.24 1.09
N PHE A 276 -2.89 -17.08 1.25
CA PHE A 276 -3.55 -15.80 1.37
C PHE A 276 -3.54 -15.37 2.84
N ILE A 277 -3.23 -14.10 3.07
CA ILE A 277 -3.39 -13.44 4.37
C ILE A 277 -4.22 -12.17 4.19
N TYR A 278 -4.79 -11.68 5.28
CA TYR A 278 -5.55 -10.44 5.39
C TYR A 278 -4.85 -9.51 6.35
N ILE A 279 -4.66 -8.25 5.97
CA ILE A 279 -4.20 -7.17 6.85
C ILE A 279 -5.40 -6.30 7.22
N ASP A 280 -5.64 -6.13 8.51
CA ASP A 280 -6.72 -5.31 9.05
C ASP A 280 -6.36 -3.83 9.08
N ALA A 281 -6.24 -3.23 7.89
CA ALA A 281 -5.94 -1.80 7.77
C ALA A 281 -7.00 -0.92 8.46
N TYR A 282 -8.26 -1.37 8.54
CA TYR A 282 -9.31 -0.69 9.30
C TYR A 282 -8.95 -0.60 10.79
N GLY A 283 -8.65 -1.74 11.41
CA GLY A 283 -8.30 -1.81 12.84
C GLY A 283 -6.98 -1.11 13.17
N ILE A 284 -5.97 -1.23 12.30
CA ILE A 284 -4.70 -0.49 12.47
C ILE A 284 -4.98 1.02 12.46
N PHE A 285 -5.76 1.50 11.49
CA PHE A 285 -6.08 2.91 11.37
C PHE A 285 -6.92 3.45 12.54
N ASP A 286 -7.88 2.66 13.02
CA ASP A 286 -8.68 2.96 14.20
C ASP A 286 -7.78 3.23 15.42
N ASP A 287 -6.81 2.33 15.62
CA ASP A 287 -5.84 2.43 16.70
C ASP A 287 -4.93 3.66 16.55
N LEU A 288 -4.50 4.01 15.33
CA LEU A 288 -3.76 5.25 15.07
C LEU A 288 -4.55 6.49 15.50
N LYS A 289 -5.87 6.49 15.31
CA LYS A 289 -6.74 7.59 15.75
C LYS A 289 -6.88 7.63 17.27
N GLN A 290 -7.19 6.49 17.88
CA GLN A 290 -7.40 6.38 19.33
C GLN A 290 -6.13 6.66 20.14
N ARG A 291 -4.97 6.23 19.64
CA ARG A 291 -3.65 6.43 20.27
C ARG A 291 -2.85 7.58 19.65
N SER A 292 -3.48 8.43 18.85
CA SER A 292 -2.85 9.49 18.05
C SER A 292 -1.77 10.28 18.78
N ALA A 293 -2.08 10.85 19.94
CA ALA A 293 -1.13 11.63 20.73
C ALA A 293 0.13 10.85 21.13
N SER A 294 -0.01 9.56 21.49
CA SER A 294 1.12 8.70 21.86
C SER A 294 1.99 8.29 20.67
N LEU A 295 1.43 8.34 19.47
CA LEU A 295 2.10 8.05 18.20
C LEU A 295 2.63 9.32 17.52
N GLY A 296 2.46 10.49 18.15
CA GLY A 296 2.94 11.77 17.64
C GLY A 296 1.99 12.50 16.70
N PHE A 297 0.75 12.02 16.52
CA PHE A 297 -0.27 12.69 15.72
C PHE A 297 -1.08 13.67 16.57
N SER A 298 -1.10 14.94 16.18
CA SER A 298 -1.95 15.99 16.78
C SER A 298 -3.17 16.31 15.93
N VAL A 299 -3.16 15.98 14.62
CA VAL A 299 -4.26 16.24 13.70
C VAL A 299 -4.70 14.95 12.99
N THR A 300 -5.91 14.48 13.33
CA THR A 300 -6.46 13.20 12.84
C THR A 300 -7.74 13.32 12.03
N ASN A 301 -8.28 14.54 11.90
CA ASN A 301 -9.54 14.81 11.20
C ASN A 301 -9.36 15.72 9.98
N ALA A 302 -8.16 16.19 9.67
CA ALA A 302 -7.92 17.11 8.56
C ALA A 302 -6.69 16.71 7.74
N GLY A 303 -6.71 17.04 6.45
CA GLY A 303 -5.55 16.89 5.57
C GLY A 303 -4.48 17.95 5.88
N CYS A 304 -3.21 17.57 5.79
CA CYS A 304 -2.10 18.52 5.84
C CYS A 304 -2.09 19.49 4.65
N CYS A 305 -2.56 19.03 3.49
CA CYS A 305 -2.75 19.82 2.28
C CYS A 305 -4.16 19.64 1.73
N GLY A 306 -4.82 20.74 1.38
CA GLY A 306 -6.16 20.73 0.81
C GLY A 306 -6.90 22.03 1.09
N VAL A 307 -8.13 22.14 0.63
CA VAL A 307 -8.91 23.39 0.74
C VAL A 307 -10.27 23.11 1.35
N GLY A 308 -10.77 24.10 2.09
CA GLY A 308 -12.09 24.08 2.69
C GLY A 308 -12.12 23.39 4.05
N ARG A 309 -13.33 23.00 4.47
CA ARG A 309 -13.56 22.31 5.74
C ARG A 309 -12.70 21.04 5.81
N ASN A 310 -12.05 20.82 6.97
CA ASN A 310 -11.09 19.72 7.22
C ASN A 310 -9.91 19.65 6.22
N ASN A 311 -9.66 20.68 5.40
CA ASN A 311 -8.82 20.57 4.21
C ASN A 311 -9.20 19.38 3.31
N GLY A 312 -10.49 19.01 3.33
CA GLY A 312 -10.99 17.77 2.72
C GLY A 312 -11.96 17.99 1.56
N GLN A 313 -12.49 19.20 1.35
CA GLN A 313 -13.46 19.44 0.26
C GLN A 313 -12.79 19.39 -1.11
N ILE A 314 -11.56 19.88 -1.20
CA ILE A 314 -10.73 19.81 -2.40
C ILE A 314 -9.38 19.26 -1.94
N THR A 315 -8.91 18.21 -2.62
CA THR A 315 -7.59 17.64 -2.37
C THR A 315 -6.47 18.65 -2.65
N CYS A 316 -5.25 18.27 -2.34
CA CYS A 316 -4.08 19.12 -2.47
C CYS A 316 -3.89 19.66 -3.90
N LEU A 317 -3.82 20.98 -4.05
CA LEU A 317 -3.66 21.62 -5.36
C LEU A 317 -2.18 21.80 -5.74
N PRO A 318 -1.86 21.89 -7.05
CA PRO A 318 -0.50 22.17 -7.49
C PRO A 318 0.11 23.41 -6.83
N PHE A 319 1.32 23.26 -6.30
CA PHE A 319 2.10 24.30 -5.63
C PHE A 319 1.47 24.89 -4.37
N GLN A 320 0.42 24.27 -3.83
CA GLN A 320 -0.13 24.66 -2.53
C GLN A 320 0.92 24.48 -1.43
N THR A 321 0.96 25.42 -0.48
CA THR A 321 1.79 25.28 0.72
C THR A 321 1.09 24.31 1.69
N PRO A 322 1.69 23.16 2.02
CA PRO A 322 1.11 22.23 2.99
C PRO A 322 1.31 22.74 4.42
N CYS A 323 0.72 22.05 5.40
CA CYS A 323 1.00 22.26 6.82
C CYS A 323 2.50 22.21 7.14
N GLN A 324 2.94 22.91 8.19
CA GLN A 324 4.35 22.97 8.58
C GLN A 324 4.85 21.63 9.17
N ASN A 325 4.11 21.06 10.12
CA ASN A 325 4.49 19.85 10.86
C ASN A 325 3.81 18.60 10.29
N ARG A 326 4.24 18.14 9.11
CA ARG A 326 3.63 17.01 8.38
C ARG A 326 3.56 15.70 9.18
N ASN A 327 4.56 15.46 10.03
CA ASN A 327 4.63 14.25 10.86
C ASN A 327 3.58 14.20 11.97
N GLU A 328 2.92 15.32 12.29
CA GLU A 328 1.84 15.36 13.28
C GLU A 328 0.45 15.14 12.66
N TYR A 329 0.37 15.06 11.33
CA TYR A 329 -0.88 14.83 10.61
C TYR A 329 -1.01 13.37 10.22
N LEU A 330 -2.19 12.82 10.44
CA LEU A 330 -2.52 11.47 10.01
C LEU A 330 -2.78 11.43 8.49
N PHE A 331 -3.48 12.44 7.97
CA PHE A 331 -3.84 12.56 6.56
C PHE A 331 -2.96 13.59 5.85
N TRP A 332 -2.43 13.20 4.69
CA TRP A 332 -1.73 14.10 3.79
C TRP A 332 -2.70 15.04 3.08
N ASP A 333 -3.76 14.49 2.49
CA ASP A 333 -4.78 15.24 1.77
C ASP A 333 -6.21 14.83 2.18
N ALA A 334 -7.18 15.06 1.30
CA ALA A 334 -8.59 14.75 1.54
C ALA A 334 -8.89 13.26 1.81
N TYR A 335 -7.98 12.35 1.44
CA TYR A 335 -8.20 10.90 1.50
C TYR A 335 -6.99 10.13 2.02
N HIS A 336 -5.78 10.54 1.65
CA HIS A 336 -4.60 9.69 1.75
C HIS A 336 -3.80 9.94 3.03
N PRO A 337 -3.14 8.91 3.60
CA PRO A 337 -2.29 9.08 4.77
C PRO A 337 -0.99 9.83 4.47
N THR A 338 -0.42 10.47 5.49
CA THR A 338 0.96 10.96 5.44
C THR A 338 1.97 9.81 5.43
N GLU A 339 3.21 10.11 5.05
CA GLU A 339 4.33 9.16 5.20
C GLU A 339 4.43 8.65 6.65
N ALA A 340 4.24 9.53 7.65
CA ALA A 340 4.31 9.16 9.06
C ALA A 340 3.27 8.08 9.42
N ALA A 341 2.03 8.22 8.92
CA ALA A 341 1.00 7.20 9.08
C ALA A 341 1.33 5.92 8.29
N ASN A 342 1.78 6.05 7.04
CA ASN A 342 2.15 4.92 6.19
C ASN A 342 3.31 4.09 6.78
N ILE A 343 4.27 4.71 7.48
CA ILE A 343 5.36 4.02 8.18
C ILE A 343 4.81 3.09 9.26
N ILE A 344 3.85 3.57 10.07
CA ILE A 344 3.28 2.75 11.13
C ILE A 344 2.41 1.64 10.54
N ILE A 345 1.56 1.96 9.55
CA ILE A 345 0.70 0.98 8.88
C ILE A 345 1.54 -0.10 8.19
N GLY A 346 2.59 0.29 7.47
CA GLY A 346 3.50 -0.64 6.79
C GLY A 346 4.25 -1.55 7.75
N ARG A 347 4.74 -1.01 8.87
CA ARG A 347 5.39 -1.80 9.93
C ARG A 347 4.46 -2.82 10.56
N ARG A 348 3.23 -2.42 10.90
CA ARG A 348 2.22 -3.33 11.48
C ARG A 348 1.69 -4.35 10.49
N SER A 349 1.61 -3.99 9.21
CA SER A 349 1.31 -4.95 8.14
C SER A 349 2.43 -5.98 7.98
N TYR A 350 3.70 -5.53 8.07
CA TYR A 350 4.86 -6.41 7.97
C TYR A 350 4.97 -7.35 9.18
N SER A 351 4.97 -6.79 10.39
CA SER A 351 5.03 -7.51 11.65
C SER A 351 3.93 -7.01 12.57
N ALA A 352 2.91 -7.83 12.80
CA ALA A 352 1.76 -7.49 13.62
C ALA A 352 2.18 -7.03 15.02
N GLU A 353 1.68 -5.87 15.45
CA GLU A 353 1.83 -5.36 16.82
C GLU A 353 0.71 -5.91 17.70
N ALA A 354 -0.51 -5.99 17.16
CA ALA A 354 -1.65 -6.65 17.78
C ALA A 354 -2.05 -7.92 17.00
N PRO A 355 -2.59 -8.97 17.66
CA PRO A 355 -3.04 -10.18 16.99
C PRO A 355 -4.14 -9.96 15.94
N THR A 356 -4.82 -8.81 15.98
CA THR A 356 -5.87 -8.42 15.03
C THR A 356 -5.33 -7.76 13.76
N ASP A 357 -4.07 -7.32 13.74
CA ASP A 357 -3.48 -6.59 12.61
C ASP A 357 -3.42 -7.43 11.33
N ALA A 358 -3.28 -8.74 11.49
CA ALA A 358 -3.16 -9.68 10.37
C ALA A 358 -3.85 -11.01 10.67
N TYR A 359 -4.25 -11.72 9.61
CA TYR A 359 -4.90 -13.02 9.69
C TYR A 359 -4.57 -13.91 8.48
N PRO A 360 -4.26 -15.19 8.64
CA PRO A 360 -3.96 -15.89 9.89
C PRO A 360 -2.57 -15.55 10.45
N ILE A 361 -1.68 -14.98 9.63
CA ILE A 361 -0.32 -14.57 9.96
C ILE A 361 -0.01 -13.22 9.29
N ASP A 362 1.06 -12.55 9.70
CA ASP A 362 1.54 -11.33 9.04
C ASP A 362 2.54 -11.60 7.90
N ILE A 363 2.93 -10.53 7.19
CA ILE A 363 3.80 -10.62 6.01
C ILE A 363 5.18 -11.17 6.37
N ARG A 364 5.73 -10.85 7.56
CA ARG A 364 7.02 -11.37 8.02
C ARG A 364 6.99 -12.89 8.11
N ARG A 365 5.92 -13.48 8.65
CA ARG A 365 5.79 -14.95 8.70
C ARG A 365 5.51 -15.53 7.30
N LEU A 366 4.72 -14.84 6.48
CA LEU A 366 4.44 -15.25 5.10
C LEU A 366 5.72 -15.31 4.24
N ALA A 367 6.64 -14.38 4.43
CA ALA A 367 7.91 -14.31 3.70
C ALA A 367 8.77 -15.58 3.90
N LEU A 368 8.70 -16.19 5.08
CA LEU A 368 9.46 -17.38 5.46
C LEU A 368 8.93 -18.70 4.87
N LEU A 369 7.75 -18.69 4.21
CA LEU A 369 7.09 -19.90 3.71
C LEU A 369 7.64 -20.42 2.38
#